data_AF-A0AA51N1N2-F1
#
_entry.id   AF-A0AA51N1N2-F1
#
_cell.length_a   1.000
_cell.length_b   1.000
_cell.length_c   1.000
_cell.angle_alpha   90.00
_cell.angle_beta   90.00
_cell.angle_gamma   90.00
#
_symmetry.space_group_name_H-M   'P 1'
#
loop_
_entity.id
_entity.type
_entity.pdbx_description
1 polymer ?
#
loop_
_entity_poly.entity_id
_entity_poly.type
_entity_poly.pdbx_seq_one_letter_code
_entity_poly.pdbx_strand_id
1 'polypeptide(L)'
;MESITNWIERKLGLKVNASKSKIINPWQLKYLGFGFWKDSKDKTWEARPHQDSIKRLELKLKELTIRKWVNYFLIGSIKGVLTRIDAHLRTRLRMIIWKIWEVPSKRQWGLQKLGVNKDLARLTSYCGDRYYFVVTKTCVVRAISKDILTQRGLICL
;
A
#
# COMPACT_ATOMS: atom_id res chain seq x y z
N MET A 1 -20.84 29.93 1.95
CA MET A 1 -19.90 29.65 3.05
C MET A 1 -20.11 30.59 4.24
N GLU A 2 -20.58 31.83 4.01
CA GLU A 2 -20.73 32.87 5.03
C GLU A 2 -21.57 32.49 6.26
N SER A 3 -22.63 31.71 6.09
CA SER A 3 -23.50 31.28 7.20
C SER A 3 -22.77 30.37 8.20
N ILE A 4 -22.04 29.38 7.69
CA ILE A 4 -21.28 28.43 8.51
C ILE A 4 -20.07 29.11 9.15
N THR A 5 -19.35 29.97 8.41
CA THR A 5 -18.24 30.74 8.98
C THR A 5 -18.70 31.69 10.08
N ASN A 6 -19.81 32.42 9.87
CA ASN A 6 -20.38 33.30 10.89
C ASN A 6 -20.82 32.52 12.14
N TRP A 7 -21.37 31.33 11.98
CA TRP A 7 -21.75 30.49 13.11
C TRP A 7 -20.54 30.01 13.91
N ILE A 8 -19.49 29.53 13.23
CA ILE A 8 -18.25 29.08 13.88
C ILE A 8 -17.57 30.24 14.62
N GLU A 9 -17.51 31.42 14.02
CA GLU A 9 -16.85 32.58 14.61
C GLU A 9 -17.65 33.22 15.76
N ARG A 10 -18.98 33.34 15.62
CA ARG A 10 -19.81 34.02 16.63
C ARG A 10 -20.30 33.12 17.76
N LYS A 11 -20.56 31.84 17.50
CA LYS A 11 -21.09 30.90 18.50
C LYS A 11 -20.00 30.07 19.17
N LEU A 12 -19.02 29.58 18.39
CA LEU A 12 -17.93 28.77 18.92
C LEU A 12 -16.66 29.58 19.23
N GLY A 13 -16.57 30.83 18.77
CA GLY A 13 -15.41 31.69 19.01
C GLY A 13 -14.13 31.24 18.28
N LEU A 14 -14.25 30.39 17.25
CA LEU A 14 -13.12 29.83 16.52
C LEU A 14 -12.87 30.61 15.23
N LYS A 15 -11.60 30.85 14.89
CA LYS A 15 -11.20 31.52 13.66
C LYS A 15 -11.09 30.54 12.49
N VAL A 16 -11.82 30.78 11.40
CA VAL A 16 -11.75 29.93 10.21
C VAL A 16 -10.52 30.28 9.35
N ASN A 17 -9.79 29.27 8.90
CA ASN A 17 -8.66 29.48 8.00
C ASN A 17 -9.13 29.57 6.54
N ALA A 18 -9.29 30.80 6.04
CA ALA A 18 -9.76 31.07 4.68
C ALA A 18 -8.85 30.51 3.56
N SER A 19 -7.55 30.31 3.81
CA SER A 19 -6.65 29.72 2.80
C SER A 19 -6.86 28.22 2.60
N LYS A 20 -7.32 27.52 3.65
CA LYS A 20 -7.56 26.06 3.62
C LYS A 20 -9.02 25.74 3.27
N SER A 21 -9.95 26.56 3.72
CA SER A 21 -11.38 26.39 3.51
C SER A 21 -11.80 26.93 2.15
N LYS A 22 -12.14 26.04 1.22
CA LYS A 22 -12.57 26.39 -0.14
C LYS A 22 -13.72 25.51 -0.60
N ILE A 23 -14.65 26.10 -1.35
CA ILE A 23 -15.71 25.36 -2.06
C ILE A 23 -15.08 24.86 -3.36
N ILE A 24 -14.86 23.55 -3.46
CA ILE A 24 -14.26 22.94 -4.65
C ILE A 24 -14.98 21.65 -5.01
N ASN A 25 -14.82 21.26 -6.27
CA ASN A 25 -15.33 19.98 -6.74
C ASN A 25 -14.62 18.81 -6.03
N PRO A 26 -15.34 17.70 -5.74
CA PRO A 26 -14.78 16.59 -4.97
C PRO A 26 -13.50 15.96 -5.57
N TRP A 27 -13.36 15.96 -6.90
CA TRP A 27 -12.18 15.41 -7.57
C TRP A 27 -10.91 16.24 -7.38
N GLN A 28 -11.03 17.53 -7.03
CA GLN A 28 -9.90 18.41 -6.69
C GLN A 28 -9.64 18.46 -5.17
N LEU A 29 -10.48 17.82 -4.36
CA LEU A 29 -10.38 17.83 -2.90
C LEU A 29 -9.44 16.75 -2.41
N LYS A 30 -8.48 17.16 -1.57
CA LYS A 30 -7.64 16.26 -0.79
C LYS A 30 -8.05 16.36 0.68
N TYR A 31 -8.59 15.30 1.24
CA TYR A 31 -9.04 15.23 2.63
C TYR A 31 -8.41 14.04 3.35
N LEU A 32 -7.73 14.29 4.47
CA LEU A 32 -7.05 13.26 5.27
C LEU A 32 -6.13 12.31 4.47
N GLY A 33 -5.62 12.79 3.33
CA GLY A 33 -4.76 12.00 2.45
C GLY A 33 -5.49 11.18 1.39
N PHE A 34 -6.81 11.31 1.26
CA PHE A 34 -7.64 10.73 0.22
C PHE A 34 -8.12 11.79 -0.78
N GLY A 35 -8.36 11.37 -2.01
CA GLY A 35 -9.13 12.10 -3.02
C GLY A 35 -10.43 11.36 -3.33
N PHE A 36 -11.42 12.08 -3.86
CA PHE A 36 -12.74 11.51 -4.13
C PHE A 36 -12.98 11.38 -5.62
N TRP A 37 -13.46 10.21 -6.02
CA TRP A 37 -13.75 9.89 -7.41
C TRP A 37 -15.16 9.33 -7.50
N LYS A 38 -15.84 9.62 -8.60
CA LYS A 38 -17.14 9.03 -8.88
C LYS A 38 -16.92 7.80 -9.76
N ASP A 39 -17.35 6.64 -9.30
CA ASP A 39 -17.30 5.46 -10.16
C ASP A 39 -18.33 5.63 -11.29
N SER A 40 -17.89 5.41 -12.53
CA SER A 40 -18.74 5.53 -13.70
C SER A 40 -19.78 4.42 -13.78
N LYS A 41 -19.58 3.30 -13.09
CA LYS A 41 -20.47 2.14 -13.12
C LYS A 41 -21.58 2.22 -12.07
N ASP A 42 -21.20 2.47 -10.82
CA ASP A 42 -22.13 2.45 -9.68
C ASP A 42 -22.68 3.84 -9.32
N LYS A 43 -22.19 4.90 -9.96
CA LYS A 43 -22.51 6.33 -9.70
C LYS A 43 -22.29 6.78 -8.25
N THR A 44 -21.66 5.94 -7.43
CA THR A 44 -21.28 6.22 -6.03
C THR A 44 -19.96 6.98 -5.98
N TRP A 45 -19.76 7.73 -4.88
CA TRP A 45 -18.51 8.42 -4.59
C TRP A 45 -17.62 7.53 -3.74
N GLU A 46 -16.38 7.31 -4.20
CA GLU A 46 -15.38 6.52 -3.49
C GLU A 46 -14.20 7.38 -3.04
N ALA A 47 -13.70 7.11 -1.83
CA ALA A 47 -12.45 7.68 -1.34
C ALA A 47 -11.28 6.81 -1.80
N ARG A 48 -10.32 7.39 -2.52
CA ARG A 48 -9.09 6.73 -2.96
C ARG A 48 -7.86 7.41 -2.37
N PRO A 49 -6.81 6.67 -1.97
CA PRO A 49 -5.59 7.29 -1.47
C PRO A 49 -5.00 8.26 -2.50
N HIS A 50 -4.71 9.49 -2.08
CA HIS A 50 -4.12 10.51 -2.95
C HIS A 50 -2.64 10.19 -3.23
N GLN A 51 -2.15 10.51 -4.43
CA GLN A 51 -0.79 10.17 -4.86
C GLN A 51 0.29 10.67 -3.88
N ASP A 52 0.17 11.89 -3.37
CA ASP A 52 1.11 12.43 -2.36
C ASP A 52 1.15 11.65 -1.05
N SER A 53 0.02 11.04 -0.65
CA SER A 53 -0.05 10.23 0.57
C SER A 53 0.64 8.89 0.35
N ILE A 54 0.45 8.29 -0.83
CA ILE A 54 1.17 7.09 -1.24
C ILE A 54 2.68 7.37 -1.30
N LYS A 55 3.10 8.45 -1.97
CA LYS A 55 4.52 8.86 -2.04
C LYS A 55 5.12 9.08 -0.65
N ARG A 56 4.40 9.77 0.25
CA ARG A 56 4.86 9.96 1.65
C ARG A 56 4.97 8.64 2.41
N LEU A 57 4.03 7.72 2.20
CA LEU A 57 4.07 6.39 2.79
C LEU A 57 5.29 5.60 2.27
N GLU A 58 5.53 5.61 0.95
CA GLU A 58 6.70 4.97 0.34
C GLU A 58 8.02 5.54 0.86
N LEU A 59 8.14 6.86 0.96
CA LEU A 59 9.33 7.53 1.52
C LEU A 59 9.57 7.13 2.97
N LYS A 60 8.51 7.16 3.79
CA LYS A 60 8.62 6.81 5.22
C LYS A 60 8.95 5.33 5.42
N LEU A 61 8.40 4.46 4.58
CA LEU A 61 8.78 3.05 4.55
C LEU A 61 10.25 2.89 4.19
N LYS A 62 10.76 3.57 3.15
CA LYS A 62 12.18 3.55 2.75
C LYS A 62 13.12 4.06 3.85
N GLU A 63 12.73 5.14 4.54
CA GLU A 63 13.49 5.68 5.69
C GLU A 63 13.61 4.67 6.83
N LEU A 64 12.51 4.00 7.16
CA LEU A 64 12.45 3.05 8.27
C LEU A 64 13.15 1.73 7.95
N THR A 65 13.09 1.25 6.70
CA THR A 65 13.45 -0.15 6.40
C THR A 65 14.91 -0.42 6.10
N ILE A 66 15.74 0.53 5.62
CA ILE A 66 17.00 0.11 4.97
C ILE A 66 18.28 0.83 5.42
N ARG A 67 18.29 2.14 5.74
CA ARG A 67 19.58 2.84 5.97
C ARG A 67 19.97 3.12 7.41
N LYS A 68 19.01 3.39 8.32
CA LYS A 68 19.34 3.70 9.73
C LYS A 68 19.49 2.46 10.60
N TRP A 69 18.67 1.43 10.40
CA TRP A 69 18.74 0.20 11.19
C TRP A 69 20.06 -0.55 10.96
N VAL A 70 20.51 -0.68 9.72
CA VAL A 70 21.78 -1.36 9.40
C VAL A 70 22.97 -0.65 10.05
N ASN A 71 23.00 0.69 10.03
CA ASN A 71 24.12 1.45 10.60
C ASN A 71 24.16 1.41 12.13
N TYR A 72 23.01 1.38 12.81
CA TYR A 72 22.94 1.25 14.26
C TYR A 72 23.28 -0.16 14.77
N PHE A 73 23.00 -1.21 13.97
CA PHE A 73 23.11 -2.60 14.40
C PHE A 73 24.29 -3.38 13.79
N LEU A 74 25.18 -2.69 13.05
CA LEU A 74 26.44 -3.24 12.52
C LEU A 74 27.44 -3.66 13.63
N ILE A 75 27.18 -3.31 14.89
CA ILE A 75 27.92 -3.75 16.08
C ILE A 75 27.47 -5.17 16.45
N GLY A 76 27.90 -6.16 15.64
CA GLY A 76 28.20 -7.52 16.09
C GLY A 76 27.08 -8.56 16.18
N SER A 77 25.93 -8.32 16.83
CA SER A 77 25.09 -9.44 17.32
C SER A 77 23.68 -9.61 16.73
N ILE A 78 23.18 -8.67 15.93
CA ILE A 78 21.74 -8.62 15.56
C ILE A 78 21.41 -9.23 14.18
N LYS A 79 22.41 -9.71 13.43
CA LYS A 79 22.20 -10.29 12.09
C LYS A 79 21.08 -11.35 12.05
N GLY A 80 21.00 -12.24 13.05
CA GLY A 80 19.96 -13.27 13.13
C GLY A 80 18.56 -12.75 13.44
N VAL A 81 18.44 -11.68 14.23
CA VAL A 81 17.15 -11.03 14.50
C VAL A 81 16.68 -10.28 13.25
N LEU A 82 17.61 -9.64 12.55
CA LEU A 82 17.34 -8.87 11.34
C LEU A 82 16.86 -9.76 10.18
N THR A 83 17.46 -10.94 9.98
CA THR A 83 16.98 -11.91 8.97
C THR A 83 15.58 -12.42 9.28
N ARG A 84 15.22 -12.59 10.56
CA ARG A 84 13.87 -12.99 10.98
C ARG A 84 12.84 -11.90 10.71
N ILE A 85 13.18 -10.65 11.02
CA ILE A 85 12.33 -9.49 10.73
C ILE A 85 12.16 -9.31 9.21
N ASP A 86 13.25 -9.41 8.45
CA ASP A 86 13.23 -9.35 6.99
C ASP A 86 12.34 -10.46 6.37
N ALA A 87 12.44 -11.69 6.87
CA ALA A 87 11.57 -12.79 6.43
C ALA A 87 10.08 -12.51 6.70
N HIS A 88 9.77 -11.91 7.86
CA HIS A 88 8.41 -11.50 8.19
C HIS A 88 7.90 -10.38 7.26
N LEU A 89 8.73 -9.36 7.02
CA LEU A 89 8.42 -8.23 6.13
C LEU A 89 8.19 -8.71 4.69
N ARG A 90 9.02 -9.59 4.16
CA ARG A 90 8.83 -10.17 2.82
C ARG A 90 7.51 -10.94 2.71
N THR A 91 7.11 -11.66 3.76
CA THR A 91 5.82 -12.36 3.81
C THR A 91 4.66 -11.38 3.80
N ARG A 92 4.76 -10.28 4.57
CA ARG A 92 3.76 -9.20 4.60
C ARG A 92 3.62 -8.50 3.25
N LEU A 93 4.73 -8.18 2.59
CA LEU A 93 4.69 -7.57 1.25
C LEU A 93 4.04 -8.48 0.21
N ARG A 94 4.36 -9.77 0.20
CA ARG A 94 3.70 -10.72 -0.71
C ARG A 94 2.18 -10.79 -0.46
N MET A 95 1.75 -10.71 0.80
CA MET A 95 0.31 -10.61 1.11
C MET A 95 -0.31 -9.33 0.57
N ILE A 96 0.38 -8.19 0.68
CA ILE A 96 -0.10 -6.92 0.12
C ILE A 96 -0.22 -7.01 -1.41
N ILE A 97 0.81 -7.54 -2.08
CA ILE A 97 0.78 -7.73 -3.55
C ILE A 97 -0.38 -8.66 -3.95
N TRP A 98 -0.57 -9.76 -3.23
CA TRP A 98 -1.67 -10.68 -3.50
C TRP A 98 -3.05 -10.02 -3.31
N LYS A 99 -3.17 -9.12 -2.32
CA LYS A 99 -4.38 -8.36 -2.06
C LYS A 99 -4.65 -7.31 -3.14
N ILE A 100 -3.61 -6.62 -3.63
CA ILE A 100 -3.69 -5.65 -4.73
C ILE A 100 -4.24 -6.31 -6.00
N TRP A 101 -3.95 -7.59 -6.23
CA TRP A 101 -4.45 -8.29 -7.41
C TRP A 101 -5.94 -8.63 -7.36
N GLU A 102 -6.58 -8.62 -6.18
CA GLU A 102 -8.02 -8.70 -5.92
C GLU A 102 -8.80 -9.81 -6.66
N VAL A 103 -8.91 -9.71 -8.00
CA VAL A 103 -9.61 -10.58 -8.94
C VAL A 103 -8.74 -11.77 -9.42
N PRO A 104 -9.30 -13.00 -9.54
CA PRO A 104 -8.56 -14.18 -10.01
C PRO A 104 -7.84 -14.00 -11.36
N SER A 105 -8.47 -13.32 -12.32
CA SER A 105 -7.88 -13.05 -13.64
C SER A 105 -6.59 -12.22 -13.54
N LYS A 106 -6.57 -11.19 -12.66
CA LYS A 106 -5.38 -10.38 -12.40
C LYS A 106 -4.30 -11.18 -11.67
N ARG A 107 -4.67 -12.05 -10.72
CA ARG A 107 -3.73 -12.94 -10.03
C ARG A 107 -3.04 -13.89 -11.01
N GLN A 108 -3.82 -14.53 -11.88
CA GLN A 108 -3.29 -15.43 -12.90
C GLN A 108 -2.38 -14.70 -13.89
N TRP A 109 -2.80 -13.54 -14.38
CA TRP A 109 -1.99 -12.69 -15.25
C TRP A 109 -0.68 -12.27 -14.59
N GLY A 110 -0.73 -11.81 -13.33
CA GLY A 110 0.45 -11.41 -12.56
C GLY A 110 1.45 -12.54 -12.37
N LEU A 111 0.97 -13.75 -12.06
CA LEU A 111 1.81 -14.94 -11.93
C LEU A 111 2.45 -15.37 -13.26
N GLN A 112 1.68 -15.33 -14.36
CA GLN A 112 2.23 -15.63 -15.70
C GLN A 112 3.29 -14.62 -16.13
N LYS A 113 3.09 -13.33 -15.81
CA LYS A 113 4.08 -12.28 -16.09
C LYS A 113 5.39 -12.50 -15.32
N LEU A 114 5.32 -13.17 -14.17
CA LEU A 114 6.48 -13.59 -13.37
C LEU A 114 7.08 -14.93 -13.83
N GLY A 115 6.58 -15.53 -14.92
CA GLY A 115 7.12 -16.77 -15.50
C GLY A 115 6.52 -18.07 -14.96
N VAL A 116 5.43 -18.00 -14.19
CA VAL A 116 4.75 -19.21 -13.68
C VAL A 116 3.93 -19.87 -14.79
N ASN A 117 4.00 -21.21 -14.89
CA ASN A 117 3.20 -21.99 -15.84
C ASN A 117 1.69 -21.66 -15.69
N LYS A 118 0.99 -21.54 -16.83
CA LYS A 118 -0.42 -21.17 -16.93
C LYS A 118 -1.35 -22.01 -16.04
N ASP A 119 -1.12 -23.32 -15.97
CA ASP A 119 -1.96 -24.24 -15.21
C ASP A 119 -1.75 -24.07 -13.70
N LEU A 120 -0.48 -23.95 -13.29
CA LEU A 120 -0.12 -23.68 -11.90
C LEU A 120 -0.61 -22.29 -11.43
N ALA A 121 -0.53 -21.29 -12.31
CA ALA A 121 -1.06 -19.95 -12.04
C ALA A 121 -2.59 -19.97 -11.88
N ARG A 122 -3.31 -20.76 -12.68
CA ARG A 122 -4.76 -20.94 -12.57
C ARG A 122 -5.14 -21.62 -11.26
N LEU A 123 -4.48 -22.70 -10.87
CA LEU A 123 -4.75 -23.38 -9.59
C LEU A 123 -4.54 -22.42 -8.41
N THR A 124 -3.49 -21.61 -8.47
CA THR A 124 -3.12 -20.71 -7.37
C THR A 124 -4.05 -19.48 -7.29
N SER A 125 -4.59 -18.98 -8.41
CA SER A 125 -5.45 -17.79 -8.41
C SER A 125 -6.79 -18.00 -7.69
N TYR A 126 -7.34 -19.21 -7.74
CA TYR A 126 -8.59 -19.60 -7.08
C TYR A 126 -8.41 -20.12 -5.65
N CYS A 127 -7.19 -20.10 -5.12
CA CYS A 127 -6.99 -20.27 -3.68
C CYS A 127 -7.62 -19.04 -2.99
N GLY A 128 -8.75 -19.24 -2.28
CA GLY A 128 -9.59 -18.18 -1.70
C GLY A 128 -8.92 -17.26 -0.66
N ASP A 129 -9.63 -16.85 0.38
CA ASP A 129 -9.16 -15.82 1.35
C ASP A 129 -8.03 -16.25 2.31
N ARG A 130 -7.33 -17.35 2.02
CA ARG A 130 -6.18 -17.82 2.79
C ARG A 130 -4.89 -17.12 2.36
N TYR A 131 -4.82 -15.80 2.52
CA TYR A 131 -3.70 -14.96 2.08
C TYR A 131 -2.34 -15.45 2.58
N TYR A 132 -2.24 -15.76 3.88
CA TYR A 132 -0.99 -16.21 4.50
C TYR A 132 -0.53 -17.57 3.95
N PHE A 133 -1.45 -18.53 3.83
CA PHE A 133 -1.16 -19.85 3.28
C PHE A 133 -0.71 -19.76 1.83
N VAL A 134 -1.42 -19.00 1.00
CA VAL A 134 -1.09 -18.83 -0.42
C VAL A 134 0.31 -18.26 -0.57
N VAL A 135 0.60 -17.18 0.16
CA VAL A 135 1.88 -16.49 0.08
C VAL A 135 3.06 -17.30 0.59
N THR A 136 2.85 -18.26 1.51
CA THR A 136 3.94 -19.01 2.15
C THR A 136 4.12 -20.43 1.63
N LYS A 137 3.07 -21.07 1.09
CA LYS A 137 3.08 -22.50 0.74
C LYS A 137 2.89 -22.79 -0.75
N THR A 138 2.53 -21.78 -1.55
CA THR A 138 2.27 -21.99 -2.99
C THR A 138 3.40 -21.46 -3.87
N CYS A 139 3.19 -21.46 -5.19
CA CYS A 139 4.11 -20.92 -6.17
C CYS A 139 4.41 -19.42 -5.98
N VAL A 140 3.59 -18.68 -5.21
CA VAL A 140 3.79 -17.25 -4.93
C VAL A 140 5.12 -16.95 -4.23
N VAL A 141 5.60 -17.84 -3.36
CA VAL A 141 6.93 -17.67 -2.72
C VAL A 141 8.05 -17.64 -3.77
N ARG A 142 7.96 -18.56 -4.74
CA ARG A 142 8.94 -18.71 -5.82
C ARG A 142 8.80 -17.60 -6.85
N ALA A 143 7.56 -17.25 -7.20
CA ALA A 143 7.24 -16.22 -8.19
C ALA A 143 7.61 -14.81 -7.71
N ILE A 144 7.44 -14.52 -6.42
CA ILE A 144 7.85 -13.25 -5.81
C ILE A 144 9.11 -13.52 -4.98
N SER A 145 10.21 -13.77 -5.70
CA SER A 145 11.52 -14.06 -5.11
C SER A 145 12.13 -12.81 -4.45
N LYS A 146 13.18 -13.03 -3.64
CA LYS A 146 13.97 -11.93 -3.05
C LYS A 146 14.58 -11.06 -4.16
N ASP A 147 15.02 -11.67 -5.25
CA ASP A 147 15.68 -10.99 -6.37
C ASP A 147 14.71 -10.05 -7.12
N ILE A 148 13.46 -10.48 -7.31
CA ILE A 148 12.44 -9.63 -7.95
C ILE A 148 12.07 -8.44 -7.07
N LEU A 149 12.04 -8.63 -5.75
CA LEU A 149 11.77 -7.55 -4.80
C LEU A 149 12.93 -6.56 -4.69
N THR A 150 14.18 -7.04 -4.76
CA THR A 150 15.38 -6.19 -4.77
C THR A 150 15.51 -5.41 -6.08
N GLN A 151 15.24 -6.03 -7.23
CA GLN A 151 15.19 -5.35 -8.54
C GLN A 151 14.17 -4.20 -8.58
N ARG A 152 13.07 -4.32 -7.83
CA ARG A 152 12.04 -3.26 -7.70
C ARG A 152 12.32 -2.25 -6.58
N GLY A 153 13.44 -2.37 -5.89
CA GLY A 153 13.85 -1.48 -4.82
C GLY A 153 12.99 -1.55 -3.56
N LEU A 154 12.27 -2.66 -3.34
CA LEU A 154 11.27 -2.80 -2.29
C LEU A 154 11.80 -3.41 -0.99
N ILE A 155 12.97 -4.05 -0.97
CA ILE A 155 13.72 -4.49 0.24
C ILE A 155 15.13 -4.90 -0.17
N CYS A 156 16.14 -4.47 0.59
CA CYS A 156 17.51 -4.98 0.56
C CYS A 156 18.02 -5.09 2.00
N LEU A 157 18.02 -6.31 2.55
CA LEU A 157 18.89 -6.76 3.64
C LEU A 157 19.28 -8.22 3.42
#